data_AF-A0A7Z0NB20-F1
#
_entry.id   AF-A0A7Z0NB20-F1
#
_cell.length_a   1.000
_cell.length_b   1.000
_cell.length_c   1.000
_cell.angle_alpha   90.00
_cell.angle_beta   90.00
_cell.angle_gamma   90.00
#
_symmetry.space_group_name_H-M   'P 1'
#
loop_
_entity.id
_entity.type
_entity.pdbx_description
1 polymer ?
#
loop_
_entity_poly.entity_id
_entity_poly.type
_entity_poly.pdbx_seq_one_letter_code
_entity_poly.pdbx_strand_id
1 'polypeptide(L)' 'MTALTQLHQLADQCRECGFFVSVSTAYHPGGNLYVSVMIFSSGVQIEHFYGNTPQEVAELLAAFNAANTQEAA' A
#
# COMPACT_ATOMS: atom_id res chain seq x y z
N MET A 1 12.92 -9.23 8.89
CA MET A 1 11.65 -8.46 8.98
C MET A 1 10.65 -9.11 8.05
N THR A 2 9.39 -9.26 8.45
CA THR A 2 8.34 -9.94 7.65
C THR A 2 7.79 -9.02 6.56
N ALA A 3 7.29 -9.56 5.45
CA ALA A 3 6.73 -8.79 4.33
C ALA A 3 5.59 -7.83 4.73
N LEU A 4 4.79 -8.19 5.75
CA LEU A 4 3.77 -7.30 6.31
C LEU A 4 4.36 -6.07 7.02
N THR A 5 5.50 -6.24 7.71
CA THR A 5 6.22 -5.12 8.35
C THR A 5 6.68 -4.12 7.29
N GLN A 6 7.25 -4.62 6.20
CA GLN A 6 7.69 -3.79 5.06
C GLN A 6 6.51 -3.04 4.44
N LEU A 7 5.36 -3.69 4.25
CA LEU A 7 4.16 -3.05 3.71
C LEU A 7 3.69 -1.88 4.57
N HIS A 8 3.71 -2.03 5.90
CA HIS A 8 3.37 -0.93 6.81
C HIS A 8 4.37 0.22 6.75
N GLN A 9 5.67 -0.07 6.69
CA GLN A 9 6.71 0.97 6.55
C GLN A 9 6.55 1.78 5.25
N LEU A 10 6.25 1.11 4.13
CA LEU A 10 5.98 1.78 2.86
C LEU A 10 4.69 2.62 2.91
N ALA A 11 3.66 2.14 3.62
CA ALA A 11 2.44 2.90 3.82
C ALA A 11 2.68 4.15 4.67
N ASP A 12 3.55 4.07 5.67
CA ASP A 12 3.94 5.23 6.48
C ASP A 12 4.69 6.27 5.64
N GLN A 13 5.64 5.86 4.80
CA GLN A 13 6.33 6.77 3.86
C GLN A 13 5.34 7.47 2.92
N CYS A 14 4.36 6.74 2.40
CA CYS A 14 3.33 7.32 1.54
C CYS A 14 2.49 8.38 2.30
N ARG A 15 2.24 8.17 3.60
CA ARG A 15 1.57 9.17 4.46
C ARG A 15 2.42 10.42 4.69
N GLU A 16 3.74 10.27 4.79
CA GLU A 16 4.67 11.41 4.89
C GLU A 16 4.63 12.30 3.64
N CYS A 17 4.31 11.73 2.46
CA CYS A 17 4.08 12.48 1.22
C CYS A 17 2.71 13.19 1.16
N GLY A 18 1.91 13.15 2.22
CA GLY A 18 0.61 13.82 2.30
C GLY A 18 -0.58 12.99 1.81
N PHE A 19 -0.37 11.72 1.47
CA PHE A 19 -1.45 10.81 1.12
C PHE A 19 -2.12 10.21 2.35
N PHE A 20 -3.42 9.91 2.25
CA PHE A 20 -4.07 9.04 3.22
C PHE A 20 -4.03 7.60 2.72
N VAL A 21 -3.54 6.68 3.55
CA VAL A 21 -3.34 5.28 3.16
C VAL A 21 -4.04 4.34 4.12
N SER A 22 -4.87 3.45 3.58
CA SER A 22 -5.52 2.36 4.30
C SER A 22 -4.91 1.03 3.89
N VAL A 23 -4.43 0.24 4.86
CA VAL A 23 -3.91 -1.12 4.63
C VAL A 23 -4.89 -2.12 5.25
N SER A 24 -5.36 -3.07 4.46
CA SER A 24 -6.34 -4.08 4.87
C SER A 24 -5.87 -5.48 4.51
N THR A 25 -6.12 -6.44 5.39
CA THR A 25 -5.95 -7.86 5.10
C THR A 25 -7.23 -8.61 5.42
N ALA A 26 -7.61 -9.53 4.55
CA ALA A 26 -8.80 -10.35 4.70
C ALA A 26 -8.49 -11.79 4.27
N TYR A 27 -9.23 -12.75 4.82
CA TYR A 27 -9.18 -14.14 4.36
C TYR A 27 -10.45 -14.43 3.59
N HIS A 28 -10.31 -14.97 2.37
CA HIS A 28 -11.45 -15.52 1.65
C HIS A 28 -11.97 -16.77 2.39
N PRO A 29 -13.25 -17.13 2.22
CA PRO A 29 -13.82 -18.36 2.78
C PRO A 29 -13.05 -19.65 2.41
N GLY A 30 -12.26 -19.62 1.33
CA GLY A 30 -11.36 -20.70 0.91
C GLY A 30 -9.96 -20.68 1.53
N GLY A 31 -9.68 -19.80 2.50
CA GLY A 31 -8.39 -19.73 3.21
C GLY A 31 -7.30 -18.89 2.54
N ASN A 32 -7.55 -18.36 1.34
CA ASN A 32 -6.60 -17.49 0.66
C ASN A 32 -6.55 -16.11 1.33
N LEU A 33 -5.33 -15.63 1.60
CA LEU A 33 -5.10 -14.27 2.07
C LEU A 33 -5.34 -13.29 0.92
N TYR A 34 -6.00 -12.19 1.24
CA TYR A 34 -6.16 -11.02 0.41
C TYR A 34 -5.56 -9.84 1.13
N VAL A 35 -4.68 -9.11 0.45
CA VAL A 35 -4.03 -7.90 0.96
C VAL A 35 -4.41 -6.75 0.05
N SER A 36 -4.77 -5.62 0.64
CA SER A 36 -5.15 -4.43 -0.10
C SER A 36 -4.59 -3.16 0.53
N VAL A 37 -4.15 -2.24 -0.32
CA VAL A 37 -3.77 -0.88 0.06
C VAL A 37 -4.55 0.11 -0.79
N MET A 38 -5.32 0.98 -0.15
CA MET A 38 -6.04 2.08 -0.81
C MET A 38 -5.36 3.40 -0.47
N ILE A 39 -5.12 4.23 -1.49
CA ILE A 39 -4.45 5.52 -1.37
C ILE A 39 -5.43 6.62 -1.79
N PHE A 40 -5.50 7.66 -0.97
CA PHE A 40 -6.38 8.80 -1.16
C PHE A 40 -5.57 10.10 -1.15
N SER A 41 -5.97 11.04 -1.99
CA SER A 41 -5.53 12.43 -1.98
C SER A 41 -6.74 13.35 -1.90
N SER A 42 -6.75 14.28 -0.96
CA SER A 42 -7.85 15.24 -0.77
C SER A 42 -9.25 14.59 -0.68
N GLY A 43 -9.34 13.42 -0.05
CA GLY A 43 -10.59 12.67 0.13
C GLY A 43 -11.03 11.83 -1.09
N VAL A 44 -10.27 11.86 -2.19
CA VAL A 44 -10.53 11.06 -3.40
C VAL A 44 -9.56 9.88 -3.44
N GLN A 45 -10.07 8.68 -3.70
CA GLN A 45 -9.23 7.51 -3.94
C GLN A 45 -8.48 7.70 -5.27
N ILE A 46 -7.16 7.68 -5.23
CA ILE A 46 -6.30 7.86 -6.41
C ILE A 46 -5.67 6.56 -6.88
N GLU A 47 -5.50 5.58 -5.97
CA GLU A 47 -4.84 4.31 -6.30
C GLU A 47 -5.32 3.19 -5.38
N HIS A 48 -5.30 1.96 -5.88
CA HIS A 48 -5.71 0.78 -5.13
C HIS A 48 -4.89 -0.44 -5.53
N PHE A 49 -4.01 -0.87 -4.63
CA PHE A 49 -3.25 -2.10 -4.78
C PHE A 49 -3.96 -3.25 -4.10
N TYR A 50 -3.95 -4.40 -4.77
CA TYR A 50 -4.45 -5.65 -4.23
C TYR A 50 -3.53 -6.81 -4.64
N GLY A 51 -3.45 -7.82 -3.79
CA GLY A 51 -2.61 -8.99 -4.02
C GLY A 51 -2.94 -10.10 -3.04
N ASN A 52 -2.38 -11.28 -3.28
CA ASN A 52 -2.61 -12.45 -2.41
C ASN A 52 -1.52 -12.59 -1.35
N THR A 53 -0.45 -11.79 -1.44
CA THR A 53 0.61 -11.73 -0.44
C THR A 53 0.96 -10.29 -0.08
N PRO A 54 1.45 -10.03 1.16
CA PRO A 54 1.95 -8.71 1.51
C PRO A 54 3.13 -8.25 0.66
N GLN A 55 3.93 -9.18 0.13
CA GLN A 55 5.10 -8.86 -0.68
C GLN A 55 4.70 -8.28 -2.04
N GLU A 56 3.75 -8.91 -2.75
CA GLU A 56 3.23 -8.41 -4.03
C GLU A 56 2.73 -6.96 -3.89
N VAL A 57 1.95 -6.69 -2.84
CA VAL A 57 1.39 -5.36 -2.60
C VAL A 57 2.46 -4.35 -2.17
N ALA A 58 3.48 -4.80 -1.43
CA ALA A 58 4.61 -3.95 -1.05
C ALA A 58 5.44 -3.51 -2.26
N GLU A 59 5.65 -4.37 -3.25
CA GLU A 59 6.37 -4.04 -4.48
C GLU A 59 5.64 -2.95 -5.28
N LEU A 60 4.31 -3.06 -5.40
CA LEU A 60 3.47 -2.04 -6.03
C LEU A 60 3.50 -0.70 -5.29
N LEU A 61 3.39 -0.74 -3.96
CA LEU A 61 3.43 0.47 -3.13
C LEU A 61 4.81 1.15 -3.15
N ALA A 62 5.89 0.37 -3.20
CA ALA A 62 7.25 0.91 -3.34
C ALA A 62 7.44 1.65 -4.67
N ALA A 63 6.91 1.10 -5.77
CA ALA A 63 6.93 1.77 -7.07
C ALA A 63 6.13 3.08 -7.05
N PHE A 64 4.95 3.08 -6.41
CA PHE A 64 4.16 4.29 -6.21
C PHE A 64 4.91 5.36 -5.41
N ASN A 65 5.50 4.99 -4.26
CA ASN A 65 6.28 5.91 -3.45
C ASN A 65 7.44 6.51 -4.23
N ALA A 66 8.18 5.69 -5.00
CA ALA A 66 9.30 6.16 -5.81
C ALA A 66 8.86 7.20 -6.85
N ALA A 67 7.73 6.99 -7.53
CA ALA A 67 7.19 7.93 -8.50
C ALA A 67 6.77 9.26 -7.86
N ASN A 68 6.11 9.20 -6.70
CA ASN A 68 5.56 10.40 -6.05
C ASN A 68 6.57 11.15 -5.17
N THR A 69 7.67 10.50 -4.76
CA THR A 69 8.78 11.19 -4.08
C THR A 69 9.61 12.01 -5.06
N GLN A 70 9.74 11.57 -6.31
CA GLN A 70 10.47 12.30 -7.36
C GLN A 70 9.75 13.56 -7.84
N GLU A 71 8.42 13.60 -7.75
CA GLU A 71 7.61 14.75 -8.17
C GLU A 71 7.51 15.85 -7.09
N ALA A 72 7.87 15.54 -5.85
CA ALA A 72 7.86 16.46 -4.70
C ALA A 72 9.23 17.13 -4.41
N ALA A 73 10.27 16.85 -5.20
CA ALA A 73 11.64 17.38 -5.04
C ALA A 73 11.98 18.45 -6.10
#